data_AF-A0A0E3Q4S0-F1
#
_entry.id   AF-A0A0E3Q4S0-F1
#
_cell.length_a   1.000
_cell.length_b   1.000
_cell.length_c   1.000
_cell.angle_alpha   90.00
_cell.angle_beta   90.00
_cell.angle_gamma   90.00
#
_symmetry.space_group_name_H-M   'P 1'
#
loop_
_entity.id
_entity.type
_entity.pdbx_description
1 polymer ?
#
loop_
_entity_poly.entity_id
_entity_poly.type
_entity_poly.pdbx_seq_one_letter_code
_entity_poly.pdbx_strand_id
1 'polypeptide(L)' 'MKVKYATIIVEDMDESIKFYTEVMGLEIDSQHNPQPGATITLLKGEGDAMIELIKNTENETGL' A
#
# COMPACT_ATOMS: atom_id res chain seq x y z
N MET A 1 21.27 7.34 5.75
CA MET A 1 19.83 7.19 6.03
C MET A 1 19.11 7.14 4.69
N LYS A 2 18.23 6.15 4.44
CA LYS A 2 17.46 6.00 3.20
C LYS A 2 15.97 5.92 3.54
N VAL A 3 15.11 6.42 2.66
CA VAL A 3 13.65 6.23 2.76
C VAL A 3 13.34 4.76 2.47
N LYS A 4 12.53 4.13 3.32
CA LYS A 4 12.15 2.71 3.20
C LYS A 4 10.72 2.52 2.70
N TYR A 5 9.80 3.35 3.17
CA TYR A 5 8.39 3.29 2.79
C TYR A 5 7.86 4.68 2.47
N ALA A 6 6.96 4.76 1.49
CA ALA A 6 5.94 5.79 1.42
C ALA A 6 4.60 5.12 1.73
N THR A 7 4.04 5.44 2.89
CA THR A 7 2.73 4.94 3.32
C THR A 7 1.64 5.82 2.69
N ILE A 8 0.46 5.27 2.41
CA ILE A 8 -0.72 5.99 1.91
C ILE A 8 -1.98 5.31 2.45
N ILE A 9 -2.90 6.08 3.05
CA ILE A 9 -4.24 5.56 3.41
C ILE A 9 -5.16 5.69 2.20
N VAL A 10 -5.78 4.59 1.79
CA VAL A 10 -6.59 4.47 0.58
C VAL A 10 -8.03 4.09 0.88
N GLU A 11 -8.96 4.59 0.06
CA GLU A 11 -10.38 4.29 0.16
C GLU A 11 -10.69 2.87 -0.34
N ASP A 12 -10.16 2.55 -1.52
CA ASP A 12 -10.33 1.28 -2.20
C ASP A 12 -8.98 0.61 -2.42
N MET A 13 -8.79 -0.53 -1.74
CA MET A 13 -7.55 -1.30 -1.82
C MET A 13 -7.39 -1.97 -3.19
N ASP A 14 -8.48 -2.47 -3.77
CA ASP A 14 -8.43 -3.21 -5.04
C ASP A 14 -8.14 -2.26 -6.20
N GLU A 15 -8.77 -1.08 -6.22
CA GLU A 15 -8.49 -0.05 -7.22
C GLU A 15 -7.04 0.46 -7.09
N SER A 16 -6.59 0.73 -5.86
CA SER A 16 -5.23 1.21 -5.61
C SER A 16 -4.19 0.17 -6.01
N ILE A 17 -4.39 -1.11 -5.67
CA ILE A 17 -3.51 -2.20 -6.10
C ILE A 17 -3.42 -2.23 -7.62
N LYS A 18 -4.55 -2.19 -8.35
CA LYS A 18 -4.53 -2.18 -9.82
C LYS A 18 -3.75 -1.01 -10.39
N PHE A 19 -3.92 0.19 -9.83
CA PHE A 19 -3.12 1.33 -10.28
C PHE A 19 -1.62 1.07 -10.08
N TYR A 20 -1.21 0.64 -8.89
CA TYR A 20 0.20 0.43 -8.59
C TYR A 20 0.81 -0.76 -9.33
N THR A 21 0.04 -1.81 -9.65
CA THR A 21 0.55 -2.98 -10.38
C THR A 21 0.42 -2.82 -11.90
N GLU A 22 -0.74 -2.44 -12.42
CA GLU A 22 -1.02 -2.42 -13.86
C GLU A 22 -0.54 -1.13 -14.54
N VAL A 23 -0.59 0.01 -13.86
CA VAL A 23 -0.16 1.30 -14.43
C VAL A 23 1.29 1.61 -14.06
N MET A 24 1.64 1.41 -12.79
CA MET A 24 2.99 1.75 -12.28
C MET A 24 3.98 0.59 -12.37
N GLY A 25 3.53 -0.65 -12.60
CA GLY A 25 4.41 -1.81 -12.75
C GLY A 25 5.06 -2.31 -11.45
N LEU A 26 4.52 -1.96 -10.28
CA LEU A 26 4.97 -2.52 -9.00
C LEU A 26 4.43 -3.93 -8.80
N GLU A 27 5.09 -4.69 -7.94
CA GLU A 27 4.65 -6.02 -7.54
C GLU A 27 4.17 -6.01 -6.10
N ILE A 28 3.11 -6.79 -5.82
CA ILE A 28 2.69 -7.05 -4.44
C ILE A 28 3.77 -7.89 -3.78
N ASP A 29 4.40 -7.35 -2.74
CA ASP A 29 5.34 -8.09 -1.91
C ASP A 29 4.60 -8.93 -0.86
N SER A 30 3.65 -8.30 -0.16
CA SER A 30 2.89 -8.94 0.92
C SER A 30 1.60 -8.18 1.24
N GLN A 31 0.65 -8.90 1.87
CA GLN A 31 -0.58 -8.32 2.39
C GLN A 31 -0.86 -8.85 3.80
N HIS A 32 -1.32 -7.97 4.67
CA HIS A 32 -1.55 -8.25 6.09
C HIS A 32 -2.88 -7.66 6.55
N ASN A 33 -3.52 -8.35 7.50
CA ASN A 33 -4.73 -7.88 8.18
C ASN A 33 -4.47 -7.86 9.70
N PRO A 34 -3.74 -6.86 10.21
CA PRO A 34 -3.24 -6.86 11.60
C PRO A 34 -4.37 -6.78 12.63
N GLN A 35 -5.52 -6.20 12.25
CA GLN A 35 -6.72 -6.11 13.07
C GLN A 35 -7.96 -6.04 12.17
N PRO A 36 -9.16 -6.33 12.70
CA PRO A 36 -10.41 -6.15 11.96
C PRO A 36 -10.54 -4.72 11.41
N GLY A 37 -10.97 -4.58 10.16
CA GLY A 37 -11.15 -3.27 9.52
C GLY A 37 -9.87 -2.61 8.99
N ALA A 38 -8.71 -3.26 9.14
CA ALA A 38 -7.44 -2.78 8.60
C ALA A 38 -6.78 -3.81 7.67
N THR A 39 -6.44 -3.39 6.45
CA THR A 39 -5.66 -4.16 5.48
C THR A 39 -4.45 -3.34 5.06
N ILE A 40 -3.27 -3.95 5.10
CA ILE A 40 -2.01 -3.34 4.66
C ILE A 40 -1.47 -4.15 3.48
N THR A 41 -1.11 -3.47 2.39
CA THR A 41 -0.46 -4.08 1.23
C THR A 41 0.87 -3.38 0.96
N LEU A 42 1.95 -4.15 0.95
CA LEU A 42 3.28 -3.69 0.59
C LEU A 42 3.54 -3.98 -0.88
N LEU A 43 3.96 -2.95 -1.60
CA LEU A 43 4.30 -3.00 -3.02
C LEU A 43 5.77 -2.62 -3.20
N LYS A 44 6.47 -3.35 -4.06
CA LYS A 44 7.88 -3.12 -4.37
C LYS A 44 8.10 -2.94 -5.87
N GLY A 45 9.10 -2.14 -6.21
CA GLY A 45 9.65 -2.05 -7.56
C GLY A 45 11.08 -2.59 -7.58
N GLU A 46 11.87 -2.17 -8.58
CA GLU A 46 13.28 -2.57 -8.71
C GLU A 46 14.19 -1.97 -7.62
N GLY A 47 13.75 -0.90 -6.96
CA GLY A 47 14.51 -0.19 -5.93
C GLY A 47 14.25 -0.67 -4.50
N ASP A 48 15.01 -0.10 -3.56
CA ASP A 48 14.93 -0.42 -2.12
C ASP A 48 13.66 0.11 -1.42
N ALA A 49 13.02 1.15 -1.98
CA ALA A 49 11.87 1.80 -1.37
C ALA A 49 10.56 1.12 -1.79
N MET A 50 9.65 0.98 -0.83
CA MET A 50 8.34 0.34 -1.02
C MET A 50 7.20 1.34 -0.86
N ILE A 51 6.06 1.02 -1.49
CA ILE A 51 4.78 1.69 -1.20
C ILE A 51 4.01 0.82 -0.20
N GLU A 52 3.49 1.45 0.86
CA GLU A 52 2.63 0.80 1.84
C GLU A 52 1.21 1.38 1.71
N LEU A 53 0.28 0.59 1.21
CA LEU A 53 -1.13 0.97 1.16
C LEU A 53 -1.82 0.49 2.41
N ILE A 54 -2.62 1.35 3.03
CA ILE A 54 -3.42 1.03 4.20
C ILE A 54 -4.88 1.34 3.89
N LYS A 55 -5.76 0.34 3.94
CA LYS A 55 -7.21 0.55 4.03
C LYS A 55 -7.61 0.36 5.47
N ASN A 56 -8.19 1.39 6.09
CA ASN A 56 -8.61 1.38 7.49
C ASN A 56 -9.98 2.02 7.62
N THR A 57 -10.88 1.41 8.40
CA THR A 57 -12.23 1.95 8.65
C THR A 57 -12.25 3.12 9.63
N GLU A 58 -11.19 3.34 10.40
CA GLU A 58 -11.12 4.35 11.46
C GLU A 58 -10.34 5.61 11.06
N ASN A 59 -9.44 5.51 10.08
CA ASN A 59 -8.61 6.63 9.63
C ASN A 59 -9.05 7.11 8.25
N GLU A 60 -9.07 8.43 8.05
CA GLU A 60 -9.43 9.05 6.79
C GLU A 60 -8.37 8.81 5.70
N THR A 61 -8.79 8.94 4.45
CA THR A 61 -7.93 8.73 3.28
C THR A 61 -6.96 9.89 3.08
N GLY A 62 -5.80 9.58 2.49
CA GLY A 62 -4.69 10.53 2.40
C GLY A 62 -3.81 10.55 3.65
N LEU A 63 -2.61 11.11 3.51
CA LEU A 63 -1.68 11.44 4.59
C LEU A 63 -1.44 12.95 4.62
#